data_AF-A0A7C2YYR9-F1
#
_entry.id   AF-A0A7C2YYR9-F1
#
_cell.length_a   1.000
_cell.length_b   1.000
_cell.length_c   1.000
_cell.angle_alpha   90.00
_cell.angle_beta   90.00
_cell.angle_gamma   90.00
#
_symmetry.space_group_name_H-M   'P 1'
#
loop_
_entity.id
_entity.type
_entity.pdbx_description
1 polymer ?
#
loop_
_entity_poly.entity_id
_entity_poly.type
_entity_poly.pdbx_seq_one_letter_code
_entity_poly.pdbx_strand_id
1 'polypeptide(L)'
;MSDEVIQWLRKAREDLMVARHEMALPDEEMATAAVCFHCQQFVEKVFKAFLVLHGVAFPRTHNIEYLKELCAQVDPEFALVDVQNLSFYAVEIRYPGDYPTPTLT
;
A
#
# COMPACT_ATOMS: atom_id res chain seq x y z
N MET A 1 8.09 -19.94 -7.56
CA MET A 1 7.58 -18.55 -7.74
C MET A 1 8.19 -17.98 -9.01
N SER A 2 7.41 -17.30 -9.85
CA SER A 2 7.94 -16.65 -11.05
C SER A 2 8.81 -15.44 -10.70
N ASP A 3 9.72 -15.07 -11.60
CA ASP A 3 10.60 -13.90 -11.44
C ASP A 3 9.79 -12.60 -11.26
N GLU A 4 8.63 -12.48 -11.90
CA GLU A 4 7.75 -11.33 -11.80
C GLU A 4 7.17 -11.16 -10.39
N VAL A 5 6.73 -12.24 -9.74
CA VAL A 5 6.26 -12.19 -8.34
C VAL A 5 7.38 -11.69 -7.42
N ILE A 6 8.61 -12.18 -7.63
CA ILE A 6 9.78 -11.76 -6.84
C ILE A 6 10.06 -10.27 -7.04
N GLN A 7 9.94 -9.76 -8.26
CA GLN A 7 10.11 -8.33 -8.54
C GLN A 7 9.09 -7.46 -7.80
N TRP A 8 7.80 -7.84 -7.80
CA TRP A 8 6.77 -7.14 -7.04
C TRP A 8 7.05 -7.14 -5.54
N LEU A 9 7.41 -8.29 -4.97
CA LEU A 9 7.71 -8.39 -3.54
C LEU A 9 8.97 -7.63 -3.14
N ARG A 10 9.98 -7.56 -4.01
CA ARG A 10 11.16 -6.70 -3.77
C ARG A 10 10.76 -5.23 -3.69
N LYS A 11 9.90 -4.76 -4.60
CA LYS A 11 9.38 -3.38 -4.57
C LYS A 11 8.52 -3.11 -3.34
N ALA A 12 7.64 -4.03 -2.97
CA ALA A 12 6.87 -3.90 -1.73
C ALA A 12 7.82 -3.77 -0.51
N ARG A 13 8.88 -4.59 -0.45
CA ARG A 13 9.86 -4.53 0.64
C ARG A 13 10.58 -3.17 0.70
N GLU A 14 10.91 -2.57 -0.44
CA GLU A 14 11.49 -1.21 -0.49
C GLU A 14 10.56 -0.19 0.18
N ASP A 15 9.25 -0.21 -0.11
CA ASP A 15 8.29 0.70 0.53
C ASP A 15 8.19 0.47 2.05
N LEU A 16 8.12 -0.79 2.48
CA LEU A 16 8.09 -1.11 3.90
C LEU A 16 9.35 -0.64 4.63
N MET A 17 10.52 -0.72 3.98
CA MET A 17 11.77 -0.22 4.55
C MET A 17 11.74 1.30 4.72
N VAL A 18 11.26 2.04 3.72
CA VAL A 18 11.14 3.50 3.81
C VAL A 18 10.18 3.90 4.92
N ALA A 19 8.98 3.31 4.97
CA ALA A 19 8.02 3.57 6.04
C ALA A 19 8.61 3.31 7.44
N ARG A 20 9.35 2.21 7.61
CA ARG A 20 10.00 1.88 8.88
C ARG A 20 11.13 2.84 9.26
N HIS A 21 11.93 3.29 8.31
CA HIS A 21 12.99 4.26 8.58
C HIS A 21 12.40 5.60 9.02
N GLU A 22 11.35 6.05 8.35
CA GLU A 22 10.67 7.30 8.67
C GLU A 22 10.00 7.23 10.06
N MET A 23 9.34 6.11 10.36
CA MET A 23 8.73 5.86 11.68
C MET A 23 9.75 5.71 12.82
N ALA A 24 11.04 5.58 12.52
CA ALA A 24 12.09 5.52 13.53
C ALA A 24 12.63 6.91 13.92
N LEU A 25 12.23 7.95 13.20
CA LEU A 25 12.55 9.34 13.53
C LEU A 25 11.69 9.84 14.71
N PRO A 26 12.15 10.87 15.45
CA PRO A 26 11.31 11.56 16.41
C PRO A 26 10.04 12.12 15.76
N ASP A 27 8.93 12.19 16.53
CA ASP A 27 7.62 12.65 16.03
C ASP A 27 7.67 14.02 15.33
N GLU A 28 8.53 14.92 15.78
CA GLU A 28 8.71 16.28 15.22
C GLU A 28 9.44 16.32 13.87
N GLU A 29 10.17 15.25 13.53
CA GLU A 29 10.92 15.10 12.27
C GLU A 29 10.23 14.12 11.31
N MET A 30 9.23 13.36 11.77
CA MET A 30 8.57 12.32 11.01
C MET A 30 7.64 12.89 9.92
N ALA A 31 7.89 12.55 8.66
CA ALA A 31 6.97 12.81 7.57
C ALA A 31 5.85 11.76 7.52
N THR A 32 4.84 11.91 8.36
CA THR A 32 3.71 10.94 8.47
C THR A 32 2.96 10.75 7.14
N ALA A 33 2.86 11.78 6.30
CA ALA A 33 2.32 11.66 4.95
C ALA A 33 3.14 10.68 4.06
N ALA A 34 4.47 10.68 4.20
CA ALA A 34 5.34 9.75 3.49
C ALA A 34 5.19 8.32 4.03
N VAL A 35 5.05 8.16 5.36
CA VAL A 35 4.73 6.86 5.99
C VAL A 35 3.44 6.29 5.41
N CYS A 36 2.35 7.08 5.40
CA CYS A 36 1.06 6.66 4.86
C CYS A 36 1.15 6.27 3.38
N PHE A 37 1.85 7.07 2.58
CA PHE A 37 2.08 6.79 1.16
C PHE A 37 2.80 5.45 0.94
N HIS A 38 3.90 5.20 1.65
CA HIS A 38 4.66 3.96 1.51
C HIS A 38 3.91 2.74 2.05
N CYS A 39 3.11 2.88 3.11
CA CYS A 39 2.22 1.82 3.58
C CYS A 39 1.17 1.44 2.52
N GLN A 40 0.54 2.42 1.86
CA GLN A 40 -0.38 2.17 0.75
C GLN A 40 0.33 1.44 -0.40
N GLN A 41 1.51 1.91 -0.79
CA GLN A 41 2.29 1.32 -1.88
C GLN A 41 2.73 -0.12 -1.58
N PHE A 42 3.10 -0.41 -0.33
CA PHE A 42 3.41 -1.76 0.12
C PHE A 42 2.23 -2.72 -0.11
N VAL A 43 1.04 -2.35 0.37
CA VAL A 43 -0.17 -3.18 0.22
C VAL A 43 -0.54 -3.37 -1.25
N GLU A 44 -0.53 -2.29 -2.04
CA GLU A 44 -0.82 -2.34 -3.48
C GLU A 44 0.09 -3.36 -4.21
N LYS A 45 1.39 -3.33 -3.91
CA LYS A 45 2.38 -4.21 -4.54
C LYS A 45 2.28 -5.66 -4.06
N VAL A 46 1.90 -5.89 -2.81
CA VAL A 46 1.62 -7.25 -2.29
C VAL A 46 0.40 -7.85 -2.99
N PHE A 47 -0.69 -7.08 -3.16
CA PHE A 47 -1.87 -7.54 -3.90
C PHE A 47 -1.51 -7.89 -5.35
N LYS A 48 -0.74 -7.03 -6.03
CA LYS A 48 -0.27 -7.32 -7.39
C LYS A 48 0.59 -8.59 -7.43
N ALA A 49 1.51 -8.78 -6.49
CA ALA A 49 2.31 -10.02 -6.39
C ALA A 49 1.42 -11.26 -6.24
N PHE A 50 0.37 -11.19 -5.41
CA PHE A 50 -0.59 -12.27 -5.22
C PHE A 50 -1.39 -12.58 -6.50
N LEU A 51 -1.85 -11.55 -7.22
CA LEU A 51 -2.56 -11.72 -8.49
C LEU A 51 -1.66 -12.36 -9.57
N VAL A 52 -0.41 -11.89 -9.70
CA VAL A 52 0.57 -12.50 -10.62
C VAL A 52 0.83 -13.96 -10.26
N LEU A 53 0.95 -14.28 -8.97
CA LEU A 53 1.18 -15.65 -8.51
C LEU A 53 0.05 -16.61 -8.95
N HIS A 54 -1.19 -16.10 -9.04
CA HIS A 54 -2.36 -16.86 -9.45
C HIS A 54 -2.72 -16.69 -10.93
N GLY A 55 -1.89 -16.02 -11.72
CA GLY A 55 -2.14 -15.80 -13.14
C GLY A 55 -3.33 -14.89 -13.45
N VAL A 56 -3.74 -14.06 -12.48
CA VAL A 56 -4.85 -13.10 -12.65
C VAL A 56 -4.29 -11.81 -13.23
N ALA A 57 -4.75 -11.45 -14.43
CA ALA A 57 -4.41 -10.18 -15.05
C ALA A 57 -5.12 -9.01 -14.36
N PHE A 58 -4.45 -7.87 -14.26
CA PHE A 58 -5.01 -6.63 -13.75
C PHE A 58 -4.58 -5.43 -14.61
N PRO A 59 -5.44 -4.41 -14.77
CA PRO A 59 -5.08 -3.16 -15.45
C PRO A 59 -4.02 -2.38 -14.67
N ARG A 60 -3.33 -1.46 -15.36
CA ARG A 60 -2.45 -0.48 -14.70
C ARG A 60 -3.30 0.48 -13.86
N THR A 61 -3.38 0.21 -12.56
CA THR A 61 -4.19 0.97 -11.59
C THR A 61 -3.47 1.10 -10.25
N HIS A 62 -3.84 2.14 -9.50
CA HIS A 62 -3.46 2.38 -8.10
C HIS A 62 -4.65 2.26 -7.14
N ASN A 63 -5.81 1.81 -7.64
CA ASN A 63 -6.99 1.58 -6.82
C ASN A 63 -6.81 0.28 -6.03
N ILE A 64 -6.47 0.38 -4.74
CA ILE A 64 -6.29 -0.79 -3.88
C ILE A 64 -7.59 -1.56 -3.68
N GLU A 65 -8.74 -0.89 -3.61
CA GLU A 65 -10.01 -1.60 -3.42
C GLU A 65 -10.34 -2.49 -4.61
N TYR A 66 -10.12 -1.99 -5.82
CA TYR A 66 -10.27 -2.79 -7.02
C TYR A 66 -9.30 -3.98 -7.04
N LEU A 67 -8.05 -3.80 -6.60
CA LEU A 67 -7.09 -4.91 -6.48
C LEU A 67 -7.52 -5.91 -5.39
N LYS A 68 -8.07 -5.44 -4.28
CA LYS A 68 -8.62 -6.28 -3.21
C LYS A 68 -9.76 -7.14 -3.73
N GLU A 69 -10.69 -6.55 -4.49
CA GLU A 69 -11.80 -7.27 -5.11
C GLU A 69 -11.31 -8.36 -6.06
N LEU A 70 -10.25 -8.11 -6.84
CA LEU A 70 -9.61 -9.14 -7.67
C LEU A 70 -8.98 -10.24 -6.81
N CYS A 71 -8.29 -9.89 -5.72
CA CYS A 71 -7.71 -10.89 -4.81
C CYS A 71 -8.81 -11.74 -4.16
N ALA A 72 -9.93 -11.12 -3.77
CA ALA A 72 -11.08 -11.80 -3.15
C ALA A 72 -11.77 -12.81 -4.07
N GLN A 73 -11.63 -12.67 -5.39
CA GLN A 73 -12.10 -13.68 -6.36
C GLN A 73 -11.24 -14.94 -6.36
N VAL A 74 -9.99 -14.86 -5.90
CA VAL A 74 -9.08 -16.00 -5.78
C VAL A 74 -9.13 -16.58 -4.36
N ASP A 75 -9.07 -15.71 -3.35
CA ASP A 75 -9.10 -16.07 -1.93
C ASP A 75 -10.07 -15.14 -1.18
N PRO A 76 -11.24 -15.65 -0.75
CA PRO A 76 -12.26 -14.86 -0.07
C PRO A 76 -11.80 -14.14 1.20
N GLU A 77 -10.71 -14.57 1.85
CA GLU A 77 -10.19 -13.89 3.05
C GLU A 77 -9.75 -12.44 2.77
N PHE A 78 -9.40 -12.12 1.51
CA PHE A 78 -9.08 -10.74 1.13
C PHE A 78 -10.27 -9.78 1.28
N ALA A 79 -11.51 -10.27 1.28
CA ALA A 79 -12.68 -9.43 1.51
C ALA A 79 -12.73 -8.86 2.95
N LEU A 80 -12.02 -9.50 3.89
CA LEU A 80 -11.94 -9.07 5.29
C LEU A 80 -10.86 -8.00 5.52
N VAL A 81 -10.00 -7.74 4.52
CA VAL A 81 -8.93 -6.75 4.63
C VAL A 81 -9.51 -5.34 4.50
N ASP A 82 -9.31 -4.51 5.52
CA ASP A 82 -9.64 -3.08 5.47
C ASP A 82 -8.49 -2.31 4.80
N VAL A 83 -8.80 -1.63 3.69
CA VAL A 83 -7.86 -0.80 2.93
C VAL A 83 -8.38 0.63 2.70
N GLN A 84 -9.56 0.97 3.26
CA GLN A 84 -10.20 2.27 3.00
C GLN A 84 -9.33 3.43 3.46
N ASN A 85 -8.82 3.32 4.69
CA ASN A 85 -7.98 4.34 5.29
C ASN A 85 -6.68 4.55 4.49
N LEU A 86 -6.08 3.48 3.96
CA LEU A 86 -4.80 3.56 3.23
C LEU A 86 -4.90 4.45 1.98
N SER A 87 -6.02 4.39 1.25
CA SER A 87 -6.20 5.20 0.04
C SER A 87 -6.39 6.69 0.38
N PHE A 88 -7.15 6.99 1.43
CA PHE A 88 -7.37 8.34 1.91
C PHE A 88 -6.05 8.99 2.36
N TYR A 89 -5.33 8.34 3.27
CA TYR A 89 -4.08 8.88 3.83
C TYR A 89 -2.96 9.01 2.79
N ALA A 90 -2.96 8.21 1.73
CA ALA A 90 -1.92 8.26 0.69
C ALA A 90 -2.19 9.27 -0.43
N VAL A 91 -3.43 9.74 -0.61
CA VAL A 91 -3.80 10.64 -1.72
C VAL A 91 -4.14 12.03 -1.21
N GLU A 92 -5.10 12.14 -0.31
CA GLU A 92 -5.70 13.41 0.09
C GLU A 92 -4.71 14.30 0.88
N ILE A 93 -3.88 13.68 1.71
CA ILE A 93 -2.95 14.38 2.63
C ILE A 93 -1.73 14.95 1.90
N ARG A 94 -1.49 14.55 0.64
CA ARG A 94 -0.41 15.12 -0.17
C ARG A 94 -0.74 16.47 -0.78
N TYR A 95 -2.02 16.88 -0.77
CA TYR A 95 -2.43 18.19 -1.24
C TYR A 95 -2.36 19.22 -0.11
N PRO A 96 -1.59 20.31 -0.26
CA PRO A 96 -1.53 21.35 0.76
C PRO A 96 -2.92 21.99 0.92
N GLY A 97 -3.45 21.99 2.15
CA GLY A 97 -4.79 22.51 2.44
C GLY A 97 -5.60 21.59 3.35
N ASP A 98 -6.64 20.97 2.79
CA ASP A 98 -7.90 20.55 3.45
C ASP A 98 -7.84 19.46 4.52
N TYR A 99 -6.66 18.91 4.86
CA TYR A 99 -6.57 17.78 5.78
C TYR A 99 -5.50 17.96 6.86
N PRO A 100 -5.80 17.62 8.12
CA PRO A 100 -4.79 17.61 9.17
C PRO A 100 -3.72 16.57 8.84
N THR A 101 -2.46 16.92 9.10
CA THR A 101 -1.34 15.99 9.06
C THR A 101 -1.65 14.80 9.99
N PRO A 102 -1.52 13.54 9.53
CA PRO A 102 -1.79 12.39 10.36
C PRO A 102 -0.82 12.37 11.54
N THR A 103 -1.34 12.15 12.74
CA THR A 103 -0.59 12.04 13.99
C THR A 103 -0.59 10.60 14.46
N LEU A 104 0.40 10.21 15.28
CA LEU A 104 0.47 8.88 15.89
C LEU A 104 -0.41 8.73 17.15
N THR A 105 -1.11 9.80 17.55
CA THR A 105 -1.97 9.90 18.75
C THR A 105 -3.44 9.93 18.42
#